data_AF-A0A354PJQ0-F1
#
_entry.id   AF-A0A354PJQ0-F1
#
_cell.length_a   1.000
_cell.length_b   1.000
_cell.length_c   1.000
_cell.angle_alpha   90.00
_cell.angle_beta   90.00
_cell.angle_gamma   90.00
#
_symmetry.space_group_name_H-M   'P 1'
#
loop_
_entity.id
_entity.type
_entity.pdbx_description
1 polymer ?
#
loop_
_entity_poly.entity_id
_entity_poly.type
_entity_poly.pdbx_seq_one_letter_code
_entity_poly.pdbx_strand_id
1 'polypeptide(L)'
;MNPEIISSDLLDPLADIVCELEQKRGVTPVLVSDDRVVLADDFYVGLCLAVSKRSGRSVRLDILPGHRLSPTGRVYRCVAGQAIGPWLPAAMASVIFAPLRRRAICRLSRHLPTGSRIESTVAVSRPGGSLRELVIGLAGPTDELPSFAEEVFFDMGLARQAA
;
A
#
# COMPACT_ATOMS: atom_id res chain seq x y z
N MET A 1 -7.11 20.74 2.26
CA MET A 1 -6.45 20.08 1.11
C MET A 1 -7.34 18.95 0.65
N ASN A 2 -7.66 18.90 -0.65
CA ASN A 2 -8.35 17.75 -1.24
C ASN A 2 -7.33 16.65 -1.51
N PRO A 3 -7.60 15.37 -1.20
CA PRO A 3 -6.71 14.27 -1.58
C PRO A 3 -6.69 14.15 -3.11
N GLU A 4 -5.50 14.07 -3.69
CA GLU A 4 -5.27 13.88 -5.13
C GLU A 4 -5.39 12.38 -5.45
N ILE A 5 -6.24 12.02 -6.42
CA ILE A 5 -6.48 10.63 -6.81
C ILE A 5 -5.45 10.26 -7.88
N ILE A 6 -4.66 9.22 -7.63
CA ILE A 6 -3.62 8.78 -8.58
C ILE A 6 -4.29 8.18 -9.84
N SER A 7 -3.91 8.69 -11.02
CA SER A 7 -4.37 8.24 -12.35
C SER A 7 -3.90 6.82 -12.68
N SER A 8 -4.65 6.11 -13.54
CA SER A 8 -4.31 4.78 -14.05
C SER A 8 -2.95 4.71 -14.74
N ASP A 9 -2.47 5.84 -15.26
CA ASP A 9 -1.26 5.93 -16.08
C ASP A 9 0.03 5.66 -15.27
N LEU A 10 -0.04 5.81 -13.95
CA LEU A 10 1.06 5.46 -13.04
C LEU A 10 1.15 3.95 -12.77
N LEU A 11 0.05 3.20 -12.93
CA LEU A 11 -0.01 1.80 -12.50
C LEU A 11 0.87 0.89 -13.36
N ASP A 12 0.96 1.18 -14.65
CA ASP A 12 1.74 0.36 -15.59
C ASP A 12 3.25 0.46 -15.33
N PRO A 13 3.85 1.67 -15.27
CA PRO A 13 5.26 1.82 -14.89
C PRO A 13 5.58 1.24 -13.52
N LEU A 14 4.69 1.42 -12.54
CA LEU A 14 4.89 0.88 -11.21
C LEU A 14 4.88 -0.66 -11.21
N ALA A 15 3.97 -1.27 -11.98
CA ALA A 15 3.91 -2.71 -12.13
C ALA A 15 5.14 -3.28 -12.84
N ASP A 16 5.68 -2.56 -13.84
CA ASP A 16 6.93 -2.94 -14.50
C ASP A 16 8.10 -2.94 -13.51
N ILE A 17 8.25 -1.87 -12.70
CA ILE A 17 9.29 -1.79 -11.66
C ILE A 17 9.13 -2.93 -10.65
N VAL A 18 7.91 -3.18 -10.15
CA VAL A 18 7.64 -4.27 -9.19
C VAL A 18 8.02 -5.62 -9.77
N CYS A 19 7.69 -5.88 -11.04
CA CYS A 19 8.05 -7.14 -11.71
C CYS A 19 9.56 -7.26 -11.95
N GLU A 20 10.26 -6.16 -12.28
CA GLU A 20 11.71 -6.17 -12.40
C GLU A 20 12.39 -6.49 -11.06
N LEU A 21 11.93 -5.84 -9.97
CA LEU A 21 12.45 -6.08 -8.63
C LEU A 21 12.20 -7.50 -8.15
N GLU A 22 11.06 -8.09 -8.49
CA GLU A 22 10.76 -9.48 -8.15
C GLU A 22 11.72 -10.47 -8.82
N GLN A 23 12.15 -10.20 -10.06
CA GLN A 23 13.12 -11.03 -10.75
C GLN A 23 14.50 -11.00 -10.09
N LYS A 24 14.82 -9.95 -9.31
CA LYS A 24 16.02 -9.89 -8.48
C LYS A 24 15.86 -10.86 -7.30
N ARG A 25 16.63 -11.94 -7.30
CA ARG A 25 16.53 -12.98 -6.27
C ARG A 25 16.65 -12.40 -4.86
N GLY A 26 15.64 -12.70 -4.04
CA GLY A 26 15.68 -12.44 -2.60
C GLY A 26 15.24 -11.04 -2.20
N VAL A 27 14.71 -10.24 -3.12
CA VAL A 27 14.21 -8.88 -2.85
C VAL A 27 12.68 -8.85 -2.77
N THR A 28 12.14 -8.11 -1.80
CA THR A 28 10.71 -7.74 -1.78
C THR A 28 10.55 -6.28 -2.18
N PRO A 29 9.79 -5.96 -3.23
CA PRO A 29 9.48 -4.57 -3.56
C PRO A 29 8.61 -3.95 -2.47
N VAL A 30 9.00 -2.78 -1.97
CA VAL A 30 8.23 -2.02 -0.98
C VAL A 30 7.93 -0.63 -1.54
N LEU A 31 6.65 -0.37 -1.76
CA LEU A 31 6.15 0.92 -2.22
C LEU A 31 6.04 1.86 -1.01
N VAL A 32 6.81 2.96 -1.04
CA VAL A 32 6.84 3.95 0.05
C VAL A 32 6.05 5.18 -0.36
N SER A 33 4.97 5.46 0.37
CA SER A 33 4.16 6.69 0.21
C SER A 33 4.61 7.79 1.15
N ASP A 34 4.62 9.04 0.68
CA ASP A 34 4.72 10.21 1.55
C ASP A 34 3.47 10.31 2.45
N ASP A 35 3.63 10.83 3.68
CA ASP A 35 2.55 11.03 4.66
C ASP A 35 1.38 11.89 4.15
N ARG A 36 1.61 12.68 3.12
CA ARG A 36 0.63 13.57 2.48
C ARG A 36 -0.18 12.86 1.40
N VAL A 37 0.26 11.69 0.94
CA VAL A 37 -0.40 10.90 -0.11
C VAL A 37 -1.34 9.90 0.54
N VAL A 38 -2.58 9.86 0.06
CA VAL A 38 -3.57 8.86 0.46
C VAL A 38 -4.04 8.15 -0.80
N LEU A 39 -3.72 6.87 -0.90
CA LEU A 39 -4.08 6.05 -2.06
C LEU A 39 -5.55 5.65 -2.01
N ALA A 40 -6.24 5.84 -3.13
CA ALA A 40 -7.63 5.39 -3.32
C ALA A 40 -7.71 3.86 -3.39
N ASP A 41 -8.89 3.31 -3.13
CA ASP A 41 -9.11 1.86 -3.19
C ASP A 41 -8.76 1.27 -4.57
N ASP A 42 -9.11 2.00 -5.64
CA ASP A 42 -8.86 1.63 -7.02
C ASP A 42 -7.37 1.51 -7.36
N PHE A 43 -6.50 2.24 -6.64
CA PHE A 43 -5.06 2.12 -6.82
C PHE A 43 -4.59 0.71 -6.44
N TYR A 44 -5.00 0.19 -5.27
CA TYR A 44 -4.59 -1.13 -4.80
C TYR A 44 -5.11 -2.23 -5.72
N VAL A 45 -6.36 -2.11 -6.15
CA VAL A 45 -6.99 -3.06 -7.07
C VAL A 45 -6.29 -3.03 -8.42
N GLY A 46 -6.07 -1.82 -8.97
CA GLY A 46 -5.40 -1.60 -10.25
C GLY A 46 -3.96 -2.12 -10.24
N LEU A 47 -3.21 -1.87 -9.16
CA LEU A 47 -1.86 -2.39 -9.00
C LEU A 47 -1.83 -3.92 -8.98
N CYS A 48 -2.69 -4.57 -8.19
CA CYS A 48 -2.78 -6.03 -8.16
C CYS A 48 -3.10 -6.60 -9.54
N LEU A 49 -4.05 -6.00 -10.27
CA LEU A 49 -4.38 -6.41 -11.64
C LEU A 49 -3.19 -6.25 -12.59
N ALA A 50 -2.52 -5.10 -12.56
CA ALA A 50 -1.40 -4.77 -13.43
C ALA A 50 -0.21 -5.72 -13.19
N VAL A 51 0.12 -6.01 -11.93
CA VAL A 51 1.22 -6.91 -11.55
C VAL A 51 0.84 -8.38 -11.82
N SER A 52 -0.36 -8.82 -11.47
CA SER A 52 -0.80 -10.20 -11.77
C SER A 52 -0.81 -10.49 -13.26
N LYS A 53 -1.23 -9.53 -14.09
CA LYS A 53 -1.23 -9.66 -15.56
C LYS A 53 0.19 -9.87 -16.11
N ARG A 54 1.19 -9.19 -15.55
CA ARG A 54 2.60 -9.24 -16.02
C ARG A 54 3.36 -10.45 -15.49
N SER A 55 3.22 -10.72 -14.19
CA SER A 55 3.95 -11.79 -13.50
C SER A 55 3.29 -13.17 -13.66
N GLY A 56 2.00 -13.23 -13.99
CA GLY A 56 1.21 -14.45 -13.97
C GLY A 56 0.97 -15.02 -12.56
N ARG A 57 1.26 -14.24 -11.51
CA ARG A 57 1.17 -14.66 -10.10
C ARG A 57 0.05 -13.93 -9.37
N SER A 58 -0.48 -14.55 -8.33
CA SER A 58 -1.32 -13.84 -7.37
C SER A 58 -0.47 -12.86 -6.55
N VAL A 59 -1.06 -11.74 -6.16
CA VAL A 59 -0.38 -10.67 -5.42
C VAL A 59 -0.85 -10.63 -3.98
N ARG A 60 0.09 -10.55 -3.04
CA ARG A 60 -0.19 -10.20 -1.66
C ARG A 60 0.38 -8.83 -1.32
N LEU A 61 -0.49 -7.96 -0.83
CA LEU A 61 -0.13 -6.65 -0.33
C LEU A 61 0.08 -6.71 1.19
N ASP A 62 1.31 -6.52 1.65
CA ASP A 62 1.66 -6.40 3.07
C ASP A 62 1.60 -4.91 3.46
N ILE A 63 0.58 -4.51 4.21
CA ILE A 63 0.41 -3.13 4.68
C ILE A 63 1.15 -2.95 6.00
N LEU A 64 2.15 -2.07 6.03
CA LEU A 64 2.95 -1.74 7.22
C LEU A 64 2.28 -0.64 8.07
N PRO A 65 2.66 -0.49 9.35
CA PRO A 65 1.99 0.42 10.28
C PRO A 65 1.91 1.87 9.80
N GLY A 66 2.98 2.41 9.20
CA GLY A 66 3.05 3.78 8.70
C GLY A 66 2.22 4.05 7.44
N HIS A 67 1.82 3.01 6.71
CA HIS A 67 1.05 3.17 5.47
C HIS A 67 -0.38 3.66 5.72
N ARG A 68 -0.79 4.71 5.00
CA ARG A 68 -2.11 5.35 5.14
C ARG A 68 -3.10 4.80 4.13
N LEU A 69 -4.13 4.10 4.63
CA LEU A 69 -5.28 3.67 3.82
C LEU A 69 -6.32 4.79 3.73
N SER A 70 -6.92 4.98 2.55
CA SER A 70 -8.04 5.91 2.40
C SER A 70 -9.23 5.48 3.26
N PRO A 71 -9.70 6.35 4.17
CA PRO A 71 -10.92 6.09 4.87
C PRO A 71 -12.11 6.46 4.00
N THR A 72 -12.69 5.50 3.28
CA THR A 72 -13.99 5.77 2.64
C THR A 72 -15.09 5.80 3.70
N GLY A 73 -15.64 7.00 3.92
CA GLY A 73 -16.79 7.25 4.78
C GLY A 73 -16.75 8.61 5.49
N ARG A 74 -17.90 9.28 5.65
CA ARG A 74 -18.08 10.53 6.43
C ARG A 74 -17.49 10.46 7.84
N VAL A 75 -17.32 9.26 8.40
CA VAL A 75 -16.90 9.00 9.78
C VAL A 75 -15.47 9.49 10.07
N TYR A 76 -14.52 9.36 9.14
CA TYR A 76 -13.15 9.83 9.37
C TYR A 76 -13.01 11.35 9.31
N ARG A 77 -13.85 12.03 8.51
CA ARG A 77 -13.83 13.50 8.44
C ARG A 77 -14.19 14.11 9.81
N CYS A 78 -15.01 13.42 10.62
CA CYS A 78 -15.34 13.85 11.97
C CYS A 78 -14.28 13.46 13.02
N VAL A 79 -13.72 12.24 12.97
CA VAL A 79 -12.79 11.77 14.01
C VAL A 79 -11.35 12.23 13.76
N ALA A 80 -10.86 12.15 12.51
CA ALA A 80 -9.51 12.61 12.16
C ALA A 80 -9.42 14.12 11.96
N GLY A 81 -10.53 14.77 11.58
CA GLY A 81 -10.59 16.23 11.40
C GLY A 81 -10.67 17.03 12.70
N GLN A 82 -11.01 16.41 13.84
CA GLN A 82 -11.17 17.11 15.13
C GLN A 82 -10.31 16.58 16.29
N ALA A 83 -9.69 15.39 16.20
CA ALA A 83 -9.05 14.78 17.37
C ALA A 83 -7.56 14.42 17.23
N ILE A 84 -6.91 14.63 16.09
CA ILE A 84 -5.53 14.15 15.88
C ILE A 84 -4.60 15.31 15.54
N GLY A 85 -4.32 16.13 16.56
CA GLY A 85 -3.09 16.89 16.58
C GLY A 85 -1.87 15.97 16.82
N PRO A 86 -0.63 16.48 16.70
CA PRO A 86 0.64 15.75 16.88
C PRO A 86 0.88 15.14 18.29
N TRP A 87 -0.16 15.02 19.12
CA TRP A 87 -0.09 14.72 20.55
C TRP A 87 -0.58 13.33 20.91
N LEU A 88 -1.10 12.54 19.96
CA LEU A 88 -1.55 11.18 20.25
C LEU A 88 -0.35 10.22 20.22
N PRO A 89 -0.01 9.54 21.34
CA PRO A 89 1.06 8.54 21.33
C PRO A 89 0.77 7.43 20.32
N ALA A 90 1.80 6.94 19.61
CA ALA A 90 1.67 5.92 18.57
C ALA A 90 0.90 4.67 19.05
N ALA A 91 1.08 4.29 20.32
CA ALA A 91 0.36 3.17 20.95
C ALA A 91 -1.15 3.41 21.10
N MET A 92 -1.60 4.66 21.29
CA MET A 92 -3.04 4.98 21.33
C MET A 92 -3.61 5.11 19.92
N ALA A 93 -2.83 5.66 18.99
CA ALA A 93 -3.24 5.73 17.59
C ALA A 93 -3.48 4.32 17.02
N SER A 94 -2.59 3.37 17.31
CA SER A 94 -2.75 1.99 16.82
C SER A 94 -4.00 1.30 17.37
N VAL A 95 -4.36 1.49 18.64
CA VAL A 95 -5.59 0.91 19.24
C VAL A 95 -6.85 1.51 18.63
N ILE A 96 -6.87 2.83 18.42
CA ILE A 96 -8.05 3.53 17.88
C ILE A 96 -8.21 3.25 16.39
N PHE A 97 -7.11 3.17 15.63
CA PHE A 97 -7.16 3.00 14.17
C PHE A 97 -7.14 1.54 13.72
N ALA A 98 -6.70 0.58 14.55
CA ALA A 98 -6.76 -0.85 14.21
C ALA A 98 -8.13 -1.34 13.70
N PRO A 99 -9.28 -1.05 14.35
CA PRO A 99 -10.58 -1.50 13.84
C PRO A 99 -10.94 -0.83 12.49
N LEU A 100 -10.51 0.42 12.29
CA LEU A 100 -10.76 1.17 11.07
C LEU A 100 -9.90 0.65 9.90
N ARG A 101 -8.63 0.37 10.16
CA ARG A 101 -7.70 -0.30 9.25
C ARG A 101 -8.23 -1.67 8.86
N ARG A 102 -8.69 -2.47 9.82
CA ARG A 102 -9.31 -3.77 9.56
C ARG A 102 -10.53 -3.66 8.65
N ARG A 103 -11.40 -2.67 8.88
CA ARG A 103 -12.56 -2.42 8.00
C ARG A 103 -12.14 -2.02 6.58
N ALA A 104 -11.14 -1.15 6.44
CA ALA A 104 -10.62 -0.75 5.14
C ALA A 104 -10.03 -1.95 4.37
N ILE A 105 -9.24 -2.78 5.05
CA ILE A 105 -8.69 -4.02 4.48
C ILE A 105 -9.81 -4.96 4.06
N CYS A 106 -10.78 -5.26 4.93
CA CYS A 106 -11.91 -6.13 4.59
C CYS A 106 -12.74 -5.62 3.40
N ARG A 107 -12.85 -4.30 3.24
CA ARG A 107 -13.50 -3.67 2.09
C ARG A 107 -12.67 -3.89 0.84
N LEU A 108 -11.38 -3.53 0.87
CA LEU A 108 -10.44 -3.70 -0.23
C LEU A 108 -10.37 -5.15 -0.71
N SER A 109 -10.29 -6.11 0.22
CA SER A 109 -10.23 -7.55 -0.10
C SER A 109 -11.38 -8.04 -0.96
N ARG A 110 -12.56 -7.39 -0.93
CA ARG A 110 -13.72 -7.77 -1.76
C ARG A 110 -13.58 -7.36 -3.22
N HIS A 111 -12.69 -6.43 -3.51
CA HIS A 111 -12.47 -5.87 -4.84
C HIS A 111 -11.17 -6.34 -5.48
N LEU A 112 -10.33 -7.08 -4.75
CA LEU A 112 -9.09 -7.62 -5.28
C LEU A 112 -9.35 -8.74 -6.30
N PRO A 113 -8.48 -8.88 -7.31
CA PRO A 113 -8.56 -9.98 -8.26
C PRO A 113 -8.41 -11.34 -7.57
N THR A 114 -9.00 -12.38 -8.16
CA THR A 114 -8.98 -13.74 -7.61
C THR A 114 -7.57 -14.20 -7.26
N GLY A 115 -7.39 -14.76 -6.07
CA GLY A 115 -6.11 -15.24 -5.55
C GLY A 115 -5.24 -14.15 -4.92
N SER A 116 -5.51 -12.87 -5.19
CA SER A 116 -4.80 -11.75 -4.56
C SER A 116 -5.42 -11.40 -3.20
N ARG A 117 -4.59 -10.93 -2.27
CA ARG A 117 -5.06 -10.52 -0.94
C ARG A 117 -4.25 -9.37 -0.36
N ILE A 118 -4.78 -8.80 0.71
CA ILE A 118 -4.19 -7.68 1.45
C ILE A 118 -4.14 -8.04 2.93
N GLU A 119 -2.98 -7.89 3.56
CA GLU A 119 -2.71 -8.24 4.95
C GLU A 119 -2.14 -7.03 5.69
N SER A 120 -2.58 -6.81 6.94
CA SER A 120 -1.90 -5.87 7.81
C SER A 120 -0.79 -6.60 8.54
N THR A 121 0.46 -6.21 8.34
CA THR A 121 1.62 -6.84 8.97
C THR A 121 2.47 -5.80 9.70
N VAL A 122 3.34 -6.26 10.59
CA VAL A 122 4.32 -5.40 11.28
C VAL A 122 5.60 -5.25 10.45
N ALA A 123 5.87 -6.22 9.58
CA ALA A 123 7.01 -6.21 8.67
C ALA A 123 6.60 -6.86 7.34
N VAL A 124 7.28 -6.46 6.26
CA VAL A 124 7.10 -7.08 4.95
C VAL A 124 7.70 -8.49 4.94
N SER A 125 7.00 -9.43 4.32
CA SER A 125 7.50 -10.79 4.16
C SER A 125 8.58 -10.88 3.09
N ARG A 126 9.50 -11.84 3.25
CA ARG A 126 10.46 -12.20 2.18
C ARG A 126 9.73 -12.69 0.92
N PRO A 127 10.33 -12.51 -0.27
CA PRO A 127 9.72 -13.01 -1.49
C PRO A 127 9.68 -14.54 -1.43
N GLY A 128 8.52 -15.10 -1.72
CA GLY A 128 8.39 -16.54 -1.92
C GLY A 128 8.98 -16.95 -3.26
N GLY A 129 9.47 -18.19 -3.37
CA GLY A 129 9.86 -18.77 -4.66
C GLY A 129 8.73 -18.74 -5.69
N SER A 130 9.02 -19.02 -6.96
CA SER A 130 8.13 -18.82 -8.12
C SER A 130 6.73 -19.44 -8.01
N LEU A 131 6.54 -20.45 -7.16
CA LEU A 131 5.25 -21.13 -6.92
C LEU A 131 4.37 -20.45 -5.85
N ARG A 132 4.87 -19.40 -5.19
CA ARG A 132 4.13 -18.64 -4.17
C ARG A 132 3.54 -17.37 -4.76
N GLU A 133 2.72 -16.68 -3.98
CA GLU A 133 2.30 -15.31 -4.30
C GLU A 133 3.49 -14.35 -4.37
N LEU A 134 3.34 -13.30 -5.18
CA LEU A 134 4.25 -12.16 -5.23
C LEU A 134 3.87 -11.21 -4.08
N VAL A 135 4.83 -10.92 -3.20
CA VAL A 135 4.62 -10.04 -2.04
C VAL A 135 5.05 -8.63 -2.43
N ILE A 136 4.20 -7.64 -2.15
CA ILE A 136 4.51 -6.22 -2.28
C ILE A 136 4.27 -5.58 -0.92
N GLY A 137 5.28 -4.90 -0.37
CA GLY A 137 5.13 -4.10 0.83
C GLY A 137 4.55 -2.73 0.51
N LEU A 138 3.73 -2.20 1.41
CA LEU A 138 3.22 -0.82 1.37
C LEU A 138 3.57 -0.16 2.70
N ALA A 139 4.41 0.86 2.63
CA ALA A 139 5.03 1.48 3.79
C ALA A 139 4.83 3.01 3.80
N GLY A 140 4.84 3.57 5.01
CA GLY A 140 5.02 5.00 5.24
C GLY A 140 6.51 5.38 5.27
N PRO A 141 6.84 6.68 5.27
CA PRO A 141 8.22 7.15 5.16
C PRO A 141 9.07 6.89 6.42
N THR A 142 8.42 6.49 7.52
CA THR A 142 9.07 6.21 8.82
C THR A 142 9.07 4.73 9.19
N ASP A 143 8.55 3.84 8.33
CA ASP A 143 8.56 2.41 8.61
C ASP A 143 9.98 1.85 8.44
N GLU A 144 10.46 1.07 9.42
CA GLU A 144 11.73 0.38 9.31
C GLU A 144 11.59 -0.84 8.38
N LEU A 145 12.41 -0.88 7.33
CA LEU A 145 12.38 -1.96 6.35
C LEU A 145 13.54 -2.95 6.56
N PRO A 146 13.30 -4.25 6.34
CA PRO A 146 14.36 -5.24 6.43
C PRO A 146 15.35 -5.09 5.28
N SER A 147 16.58 -5.56 5.45
CA SER A 147 17.65 -5.43 4.43
C SER A 147 17.39 -6.13 3.09
N PHE A 148 16.34 -6.93 2.99
CA PHE A 148 15.91 -7.57 1.74
C PHE A 148 14.78 -6.79 1.03
N ALA A 149 14.29 -5.70 1.60
CA ALA A 149 13.33 -4.83 0.96
C ALA A 149 14.04 -3.85 0.02
N GLU A 150 13.47 -3.61 -1.15
CA GLU A 150 13.91 -2.55 -2.05
C GLU A 150 12.81 -1.51 -2.17
N GLU A 151 13.14 -0.28 -1.80
CA GLU A 151 12.21 0.84 -1.70
C GLU A 151 11.92 1.42 -3.08
N VAL A 152 10.63 1.61 -3.36
CA VAL A 152 10.13 2.34 -4.54
C VAL A 152 9.32 3.52 -4.02
N PHE A 153 9.93 4.70 -4.06
CA PHE A 153 9.28 5.93 -3.66
C PHE A 153 8.35 6.41 -4.77
N PHE A 154 7.10 6.68 -4.42
CA PHE A 154 6.17 7.40 -5.29
C PHE A 154 5.72 8.67 -4.56
N ASP A 155 6.17 9.80 -5.09
CA ASP A 155 5.86 11.12 -4.55
C ASP A 155 4.77 11.82 -5.37
N MET A 156 4.36 13.00 -4.90
CA MET A 156 3.42 13.88 -5.62
C MET A 156 3.97 14.37 -6.97
N GLY A 157 5.28 14.28 -7.20
CA GLY A 157 5.92 14.64 -8.48
C GLY A 157 5.62 13.64 -9.58
N LEU A 158 5.66 12.34 -9.26
CA LEU A 158 5.26 11.24 -10.14
C LEU A 158 3.77 11.28 -10.48
N ALA A 159 2.91 11.58 -9.50
CA ALA A 159 1.46 11.72 -9.74
C ALA A 159 1.11 12.89 -10.67
N ARG A 160 1.91 13.97 -10.65
CA ARG A 160 1.74 15.15 -11.53
C ARG A 160 2.33 15.01 -12.92
N GLN A 161 3.31 14.13 -13.11
CA GLN A 161 3.88 13.85 -14.44
C GLN A 161 2.99 12.88 -15.24
N ALA A 162 2.14 12.11 -14.56
CA ALA A 162 1.20 11.15 -15.15
C ALA A 162 -0.23 11.68 -15.29
N ALA A 163 -0.45 12.99 -15.08
CA ALA A 163 -1.75 13.67 -15.20
C ALA A 163 -1.66 14.78 -16.26
#